data_AF-A0A1Q4X631-F1
#
_entry.id   AF-A0A1Q4X631-F1
#
_cell.length_a   1.000
_cell.length_b   1.000
_cell.length_c   1.000
_cell.angle_alpha   90.00
_cell.angle_beta   90.00
_cell.angle_gamma   90.00
#
_symmetry.space_group_name_H-M   'P 1'
#
loop_
_entity.id
_entity.type
_entity.pdbx_description
1 polymer ?
#
loop_
_entity_poly.entity_id
_entity_poly.type
_entity_poly.pdbx_seq_one_letter_code
_entity_poly.pdbx_strand_id
1 'polypeptide(L)'
;MATAAIDHSGRIPARRLLRALDWHPDQGTTAQLRDQTITIRLDAHSPHRIDNRHHVFIPAGLRDLTGIRTGDTVVLLSSPQLHLLAIYPVRALTTLLSTPVD
;
A
#
# COMPACT_ATOMS: atom_id res chain seq x y z
N MET A 1 5.05 -8.98 -6.27
CA MET A 1 5.77 -7.76 -5.85
C MET A 1 5.81 -6.77 -7.00
N ALA A 2 5.78 -5.48 -6.69
CA ALA A 2 6.08 -4.37 -7.60
C ALA A 2 6.66 -3.19 -6.81
N THR A 3 7.19 -2.19 -7.50
CA THR A 3 7.46 -0.86 -6.95
C THR A 3 6.61 0.17 -7.68
N ALA A 4 6.24 1.24 -6.99
CA ALA A 4 5.47 2.33 -7.58
C ALA A 4 5.71 3.63 -6.82
N ALA A 5 5.65 4.75 -7.55
CA ALA A 5 5.66 6.07 -6.95
C ALA A 5 4.26 6.44 -6.46
N ILE A 6 4.21 7.05 -5.28
CA ILE A 6 2.97 7.64 -4.77
C ILE A 6 2.71 9.00 -5.43
N ASP A 7 1.48 9.23 -5.89
CA ASP A 7 1.10 10.52 -6.46
C ASP A 7 0.76 11.56 -5.39
N HIS A 8 0.50 12.81 -5.82
CA HIS A 8 0.21 13.93 -4.93
C HIS A 8 -1.05 13.73 -4.08
N SER A 9 -1.97 12.85 -4.51
CA SER A 9 -3.20 12.55 -3.78
C SER A 9 -3.00 11.46 -2.73
N GLY A 10 -1.85 10.78 -2.72
CA GLY A 10 -1.62 9.60 -1.89
C GLY A 10 -2.07 8.30 -2.57
N ARG A 11 -2.30 8.30 -3.89
CA ARG A 11 -2.65 7.11 -4.64
C ARG A 11 -1.42 6.42 -5.22
N ILE A 12 -1.49 5.10 -5.30
CA ILE A 12 -0.40 4.26 -5.79
C ILE A 12 -0.94 3.28 -6.85
N PRO A 13 -0.33 3.21 -8.04
CA PRO A 13 -0.71 2.22 -9.05
C PRO A 13 -0.37 0.80 -8.59
N ALA A 14 -1.37 -0.09 -8.59
CA ALA A 14 -1.21 -1.46 -8.11
C ALA A 14 -1.87 -2.52 -9.01
N ARG A 15 -2.24 -2.17 -10.26
CA ARG A 15 -3.03 -3.03 -11.18
C ARG A 15 -2.69 -4.52 -11.16
N ARG A 16 -1.42 -4.87 -11.37
CA ARG A 16 -1.00 -6.28 -11.45
C ARG A 16 -1.23 -7.02 -10.12
N LEU A 17 -0.99 -6.35 -9.00
CA LEU A 17 -1.12 -6.91 -7.66
C LEU A 17 -2.59 -6.99 -7.24
N LEU A 18 -3.40 -5.98 -7.58
CA LEU A 18 -4.85 -6.02 -7.36
C LEU A 18 -5.50 -7.17 -8.14
N ARG A 19 -5.10 -7.39 -9.40
CA ARG A 19 -5.57 -8.55 -10.18
C ARG A 19 -5.21 -9.88 -9.54
N ALA A 20 -4.01 -10.00 -8.95
CA ALA A 20 -3.61 -11.21 -8.23
C ALA A 20 -4.41 -11.45 -6.93
N LEU A 21 -5.03 -10.40 -6.39
CA LEU A 21 -5.92 -10.46 -5.23
C LEU A 21 -7.40 -10.58 -5.62
N ASP A 22 -7.71 -10.60 -6.92
CA ASP A 22 -9.08 -10.46 -7.46
C ASP A 22 -9.80 -9.18 -6.97
N TRP A 23 -9.05 -8.08 -6.87
CA TRP A 23 -9.57 -6.77 -6.51
C TRP A 23 -9.78 -5.91 -7.76
N HIS A 24 -10.91 -5.22 -7.79
CA HIS A 24 -11.48 -4.49 -8.92
C HIS A 24 -11.80 -3.05 -8.55
N PRO A 25 -11.93 -2.15 -9.55
CA PRO A 25 -12.44 -0.80 -9.33
C PRO A 25 -13.74 -0.76 -8.54
N ASP A 26 -13.98 0.37 -7.89
CA ASP A 26 -15.13 0.66 -7.04
C ASP A 26 -15.23 -0.16 -5.74
N GLN A 27 -14.39 -1.17 -5.52
CA GLN A 27 -14.31 -1.82 -4.22
C GLN A 27 -13.65 -0.89 -3.19
N GLY A 28 -14.27 -0.77 -2.02
CA GLY A 28 -13.74 0.00 -0.90
C GLY A 28 -12.52 -0.69 -0.29
N THR A 29 -11.55 0.11 0.14
CA THR A 29 -10.32 -0.36 0.77
C THR A 29 -10.03 0.42 2.04
N THR A 30 -9.55 -0.27 3.06
CA THR A 30 -9.06 0.35 4.29
C THR A 30 -7.57 0.14 4.42
N ALA A 31 -6.86 1.16 4.89
CA ALA A 31 -5.43 1.13 5.11
C ALA A 31 -5.15 1.18 6.61
N GLN A 32 -4.23 0.35 7.08
CA GLN A 32 -3.84 0.28 8.49
C GLN A 32 -2.32 0.21 8.60
N LEU A 33 -1.76 0.88 9.61
CA LEU A 33 -0.35 0.72 9.96
C LEU A 33 -0.18 -0.51 10.88
N ARG A 34 0.82 -1.32 10.57
CA ARG A 34 1.32 -2.43 11.38
C ARG A 34 2.84 -2.30 11.41
N ASP A 35 3.38 -1.95 12.57
CA ASP A 35 4.79 -1.57 12.74
C ASP A 35 5.19 -0.45 11.76
N GLN A 36 6.02 -0.76 10.75
CA GLN A 36 6.41 0.17 9.68
C GLN A 36 5.79 -0.16 8.31
N THR A 37 4.81 -1.05 8.28
CA THR A 37 4.15 -1.53 7.06
C THR A 37 2.72 -1.02 7.00
N ILE A 38 2.31 -0.46 5.86
CA ILE A 38 0.90 -0.15 5.63
C ILE A 38 0.26 -1.36 4.96
N THR A 39 -0.76 -1.93 5.57
CA THR A 39 -1.56 -3.01 4.97
C THR A 39 -2.88 -2.45 4.48
N ILE A 40 -3.25 -2.81 3.26
CA ILE A 40 -4.54 -2.52 2.66
C ILE A 40 -5.35 -3.82 2.60
N ARG A 41 -6.65 -3.73 2.90
CA ARG A 41 -7.66 -4.79 2.77
C ARG A 41 -8.92 -4.23 2.11
N LEU A 42 -9.74 -5.10 1.52
CA LEU A 42 -11.09 -4.72 1.12
C LEU A 42 -11.93 -4.39 2.36
N ASP A 43 -12.74 -3.34 2.23
CA ASP A 43 -13.69 -2.88 3.23
C ASP A 43 -14.88 -2.25 2.50
N ALA A 44 -16.03 -2.93 2.55
CA ALA A 44 -17.25 -2.50 1.86
C ALA A 44 -17.79 -1.17 2.37
N HIS A 45 -17.41 -0.75 3.59
CA HIS A 45 -17.87 0.49 4.22
C HIS A 45 -16.88 1.65 4.04
N SER A 46 -15.68 1.38 3.51
CA SER A 46 -14.69 2.42 3.30
C SER A 46 -15.08 3.34 2.13
N PRO A 47 -14.99 4.68 2.30
CA PRO A 47 -15.17 5.63 1.21
C PRO A 47 -13.98 5.63 0.23
N HIS A 48 -12.85 5.03 0.60
CA HIS A 48 -11.64 5.00 -0.22
C HIS A 48 -11.69 3.82 -1.18
N ARG A 49 -12.17 4.08 -2.40
CA ARG A 49 -12.33 3.06 -3.43
C ARG A 49 -11.10 2.93 -4.34
N ILE A 50 -10.89 1.72 -4.85
CA ILE A 50 -9.97 1.47 -5.96
C ILE A 50 -10.51 2.24 -7.18
N ASP A 51 -9.68 3.09 -7.78
CA ASP A 51 -10.09 3.86 -8.95
C ASP A 51 -10.01 3.03 -10.25
N ASN A 52 -10.54 3.57 -11.35
CA ASN A 52 -10.52 2.91 -12.67
C ASN A 52 -9.09 2.66 -13.21
N ARG A 53 -8.09 3.39 -12.69
CA ARG A 53 -6.68 3.19 -13.01
C ARG A 53 -6.03 2.08 -12.17
N HIS A 54 -6.79 1.47 -11.27
CA HIS A 54 -6.37 0.44 -10.32
C HIS A 54 -5.35 0.97 -9.32
N HIS A 55 -5.60 2.19 -8.84
CA HIS A 55 -4.84 2.77 -7.75
C HIS A 55 -5.49 2.49 -6.40
N VAL A 56 -4.66 2.27 -5.40
CA VAL A 56 -5.07 2.24 -3.98
C VAL A 56 -4.72 3.56 -3.32
N PHE A 57 -5.48 3.96 -2.30
CA PHE A 57 -5.28 5.23 -1.60
C PHE A 57 -4.62 5.02 -0.23
N ILE A 58 -3.61 5.82 0.07
CA ILE A 58 -3.03 5.94 1.40
C ILE A 58 -3.45 7.27 2.04
N PRO A 59 -4.21 7.24 3.15
CA PRO A 59 -4.57 8.43 3.91
C PRO A 59 -3.36 9.25 4.35
N ALA A 60 -3.51 10.58 4.39
CA ALA A 60 -2.44 11.51 4.76
C ALA A 60 -1.80 11.15 6.12
N GLY A 61 -2.59 10.85 7.14
CA GLY A 61 -2.07 10.47 8.46
C GLY A 61 -1.16 9.24 8.43
N LEU A 62 -1.46 8.22 7.61
CA LEU A 62 -0.58 7.05 7.46
C LEU A 62 0.69 7.40 6.69
N ARG A 63 0.61 8.31 5.71
CA ARG A 63 1.80 8.83 5.03
C ARG A 63 2.69 9.59 6.00
N ASP A 64 2.14 10.40 6.89
CA ASP A 64 2.92 11.14 7.87
C ASP A 64 3.56 10.25 8.93
N LEU A 65 2.81 9.30 9.48
CA LEU A 65 3.32 8.33 10.46
C LEU A 65 4.45 7.47 9.90
N THR A 66 4.34 7.10 8.62
CA THR A 66 5.40 6.34 7.98
C THR A 66 6.52 7.24 7.51
N GLY A 67 6.25 8.50 7.13
CA GLY A 67 7.15 9.47 6.48
C GLY A 67 7.06 9.50 4.95
N ILE A 68 6.08 8.85 4.33
CA ILE A 68 5.94 8.77 2.86
C ILE A 68 5.60 10.15 2.30
N ARG A 69 6.32 10.58 1.26
CA ARG A 69 6.13 11.85 0.57
C ARG A 69 5.73 11.63 -0.89
N THR A 70 5.10 12.63 -1.49
CA THR A 70 4.76 12.61 -2.92
C THR A 70 5.99 12.33 -3.76
N GLY A 71 5.88 11.41 -4.72
CA GLY A 71 6.99 10.99 -5.57
C GLY A 71 7.87 9.89 -4.95
N ASP A 72 7.74 9.59 -3.65
CA ASP A 72 8.46 8.48 -3.04
C ASP A 72 8.06 7.16 -3.72
N THR A 73 9.07 6.36 -4.02
CA THR A 73 8.85 4.97 -4.44
C THR A 73 8.63 4.09 -3.22
N VAL A 74 7.60 3.25 -3.28
CA VAL A 74 7.30 2.25 -2.26
C VAL A 74 7.33 0.85 -2.87
N VAL A 75 7.56 -0.15 -2.02
CA VAL A 75 7.47 -1.56 -2.39
C VAL A 75 6.08 -2.08 -2.05
N LEU A 76 5.48 -2.80 -3.00
CA LEU A 76 4.14 -3.38 -2.89
C LEU A 76 4.21 -4.90 -2.95
N LEU A 77 3.56 -5.57 -1.99
CA LEU A 77 3.44 -7.02 -1.91
C LEU A 77 1.96 -7.42 -1.78
N SER A 78 1.44 -8.14 -2.76
CA SER A 78 0.14 -8.81 -2.62
C SER A 78 0.34 -10.18 -1.96
N SER A 79 -0.48 -10.49 -0.97
CA SER A 79 -0.62 -11.84 -0.42
C SER A 79 -2.05 -12.33 -0.68
N PRO A 80 -2.27 -13.18 -1.69
CA PRO A 80 -3.58 -13.81 -1.90
C PRO A 80 -4.04 -14.62 -0.69
N GLN A 81 -3.12 -15.32 -0.02
CA GLN A 81 -3.42 -16.15 1.16
C GLN A 81 -3.94 -15.31 2.34
N LEU A 82 -3.37 -14.12 2.56
CA LEU A 82 -3.79 -13.23 3.64
C LEU A 82 -4.86 -12.23 3.19
N HIS A 83 -5.22 -12.21 1.90
CA HIS A 83 -6.11 -11.24 1.27
C HIS A 83 -5.75 -9.79 1.61
N LEU A 84 -4.49 -9.42 1.40
CA LEU A 84 -4.00 -8.07 1.65
C LEU A 84 -2.97 -7.60 0.63
N LEU A 85 -2.84 -6.28 0.53
CA LEU A 85 -1.74 -5.60 -0.14
C LEU A 85 -0.90 -4.89 0.92
N ALA A 86 0.34 -5.31 1.10
CA ALA A 86 1.29 -4.65 1.98
C ALA A 86 2.11 -3.61 1.20
N ILE A 87 2.36 -2.48 1.85
CA ILE A 87 3.10 -1.34 1.32
C ILE A 87 4.22 -1.01 2.29
N TYR A 88 5.45 -1.12 1.78
CA TYR A 88 6.66 -0.86 2.53
C TYR A 88 7.31 0.42 2.01
N PRO A 89 7.46 1.46 2.85
CA PRO A 89 8.36 2.57 2.55
C PRO A 89 9.78 2.04 2.37
N VAL A 90 10.52 2.53 1.37
CA VAL A 90 11.90 2.08 1.13
C VAL A 90 12.77 2.25 2.38
N ARG A 91 12.63 3.36 3.11
CA ARG A 91 13.36 3.57 4.38
C ARG A 91 13.10 2.49 5.42
N ALA A 92 11.87 1.98 5.50
CA ALA A 92 11.52 0.94 6.46
C ALA A 92 12.20 -0.39 6.10
N LEU A 93 12.29 -0.69 4.79
CA LEU A 93 13.06 -1.83 4.31
C LEU A 93 14.55 -1.67 4.58
N THR A 94 15.12 -0.47 4.36
CA THR A 94 16.53 -0.22 4.65
C THR A 94 16.83 -0.43 6.13
N THR A 95 15.99 0.08 7.04
CA THR A 95 16.14 -0.16 8.48
C THR A 95 16.08 -1.65 8.81
N LEU A 96 15.10 -2.37 8.27
CA LEU A 96 14.93 -3.81 8.50
C LEU A 96 16.14 -4.61 8.01
N LEU A 97 16.64 -4.31 6.80
CA LEU A 97 17.77 -5.01 6.20
C LEU A 97 19.11 -4.65 6.84
N SER A 98 19.20 -3.50 7.49
CA SER A 98 20.40 -3.05 8.22
C SER A 98 20.40 -3.49 9.67
N THR A 99 19.30 -4.06 10.17
CA THR A 99 19.22 -4.62 11.51
C THR A 99 19.82 -6.04 11.47
N PRO A 100 20.88 -6.34 12.25
CA PRO A 100 21.40 -7.70 12.36
C PRO A 100 20.27 -8.65 12.76
N VAL A 101 20.20 -9.79 12.07
CA VAL A 101 19.35 -10.90 12.52
C VAL A 101 20.20 -11.66 13.53
N ASP A 102 19.91 -11.46 14.81
CA ASP A 102 20.45 -12.29 15.90
C ASP A 102 19.91 -13.72 15.81
#